data_AF-A0A438I569-F1
#
_entry.id   AF-A0A438I569-F1
#
_cell.length_a   1.000
_cell.length_b   1.000
_cell.length_c   1.000
_cell.angle_alpha   90.00
_cell.angle_beta   90.00
_cell.angle_gamma   90.00
#
_symmetry.space_group_name_H-M   'P 1'
#
loop_
_entity.id
_entity.type
_entity.pdbx_description
1 polymer ?
#
loop_
_entity_poly.entity_id
_entity_poly.type
_entity_poly.pdbx_seq_one_letter_code
_entity_poly.pdbx_strand_id
1 'polypeptide(L)'
;MVSESLSQLVRWLGGKAEELGVEIYPGFAASEILYDANHNVIGIGTNDMGIAKDGSKKDNFQRGVELRVFMSIYHIWFLMLLLGRVTLLAEGCRGSLSEKVLRDYNLREKAQAQHQTYALGIKEVWEIDEAKHKTGTVLHTLGWPLDHRTYGGSFLYHMNDRQVFQFFRNLN
;
A
#
# COMPACT_ATOMS: atom_id res chain seq x y z
N MET A 1 25.98 -2.44 8.18
CA MET A 1 24.52 -2.46 7.87
C MET A 1 24.39 -2.13 6.40
N VAL A 2 23.80 -3.01 5.60
CA VAL A 2 23.63 -2.78 4.16
C VAL A 2 22.21 -2.28 3.92
N SER A 3 22.05 -1.28 3.05
CA SER A 3 20.73 -0.84 2.61
C SER A 3 20.16 -1.87 1.62
N GLU A 4 18.95 -2.34 1.89
CA GLU A 4 18.26 -3.37 1.09
C GLU A 4 17.02 -2.80 0.39
N SER A 5 16.61 -3.46 -0.70
CA SER A 5 15.41 -3.06 -1.42
C SER A 5 14.14 -3.45 -0.66
N LEU A 6 13.27 -2.47 -0.40
CA LEU A 6 11.96 -2.72 0.23
C LEU A 6 11.10 -3.70 -0.57
N SER A 7 11.17 -3.69 -1.91
CA SER A 7 10.40 -4.61 -2.75
C SER A 7 10.84 -6.07 -2.58
N GLN A 8 12.14 -6.31 -2.38
CA GLN A 8 12.67 -7.65 -2.13
C GLN A 8 12.28 -8.14 -0.74
N LEU A 9 12.38 -7.26 0.27
CA LEU A 9 11.94 -7.56 1.63
C LEU A 9 10.44 -7.90 1.68
N VAL A 10 9.58 -7.10 1.04
CA VAL A 10 8.13 -7.35 1.01
C VAL A 10 7.79 -8.64 0.28
N ARG A 11 8.49 -8.94 -0.83
CA ARG A 11 8.32 -10.23 -1.53
C ARG A 11 8.70 -11.41 -0.63
N TRP A 12 9.83 -11.30 0.08
CA TRP A 12 10.27 -12.34 1.02
C TRP A 12 9.27 -12.52 2.17
N LEU A 13 8.75 -11.43 2.74
CA LEU A 13 7.69 -11.46 3.75
C LEU A 13 6.41 -12.11 3.23
N GLY A 14 6.05 -11.88 1.96
CA GLY A 14 4.94 -12.57 1.30
C GLY A 14 5.10 -14.09 1.35
N GLY A 15 6.27 -14.60 0.96
CA GLY A 15 6.56 -16.04 1.06
C GLY A 15 6.48 -16.56 2.50
N LYS A 16 6.92 -15.78 3.49
CA LYS A 16 6.77 -16.14 4.92
C LYS A 16 5.32 -16.15 5.39
N ALA A 17 4.48 -15.27 4.88
CA ALA A 17 3.05 -15.29 5.19
C ALA A 17 2.37 -16.52 4.56
N GLU A 18 2.72 -16.87 3.31
CA GLU A 18 2.21 -18.08 2.65
C GLU A 18 2.61 -19.36 3.40
N GLU A 19 3.86 -19.45 3.89
CA GLU A 19 4.32 -20.56 4.75
C GLU A 19 3.47 -20.71 6.03
N LEU A 20 2.89 -19.61 6.53
CA LEU A 20 2.01 -19.58 7.69
C LEU A 20 0.53 -19.80 7.34
N GLY A 21 0.22 -20.10 6.07
CA GLY A 21 -1.14 -20.35 5.60
C GLY A 21 -1.93 -19.11 5.22
N VAL A 22 -1.28 -17.96 5.05
CA VAL A 22 -1.93 -16.75 4.51
C VAL A 22 -2.11 -16.90 3.00
N GLU A 23 -3.34 -16.75 2.53
CA GLU A 23 -3.64 -16.71 1.09
C GLU A 23 -3.36 -15.31 0.54
N ILE A 24 -2.46 -15.21 -0.45
CA ILE A 24 -2.09 -13.96 -1.11
C ILE A 24 -2.59 -13.95 -2.55
N TYR A 25 -3.37 -12.93 -2.90
CA TYR A 25 -3.93 -12.75 -4.24
C TYR A 25 -3.33 -11.54 -4.95
N PRO A 26 -2.10 -11.65 -5.51
CA PRO A 26 -1.49 -10.54 -6.24
C PRO A 26 -2.27 -10.23 -7.52
N GLY A 27 -2.34 -8.96 -7.91
CA GLY A 27 -3.04 -8.52 -9.13
C GLY A 27 -4.54 -8.30 -8.97
N PHE A 28 -5.12 -8.63 -7.82
CA PHE A 28 -6.53 -8.36 -7.50
C PHE A 28 -6.65 -7.10 -6.65
N ALA A 29 -6.97 -5.97 -7.29
CA ALA A 29 -7.19 -4.71 -6.57
C ALA A 29 -8.58 -4.72 -5.92
N ALA A 30 -8.63 -4.46 -4.62
CA ALA A 30 -9.87 -4.09 -3.94
C ALA A 30 -10.35 -2.73 -4.50
N SER A 31 -11.63 -2.66 -4.87
CA SER A 31 -12.22 -1.54 -5.61
C SER A 31 -13.41 -0.90 -4.90
N GLU A 32 -14.07 -1.67 -4.02
CA GLU A 32 -15.17 -1.20 -3.20
C GLU A 32 -15.19 -1.86 -1.83
N ILE A 33 -15.80 -1.16 -0.87
CA ILE A 33 -16.11 -1.67 0.46
C ILE A 33 -17.54 -2.19 0.45
N LEU A 34 -17.73 -3.40 0.97
CA LEU A 34 -19.03 -4.01 1.13
C LEU A 34 -19.57 -3.68 2.53
N TYR A 35 -20.81 -3.19 2.60
CA TYR A 35 -21.49 -2.85 3.84
C TYR A 35 -22.73 -3.73 4.07
N ASP A 36 -23.08 -3.99 5.33
CA ASP A 36 -24.37 -4.58 5.71
C ASP A 36 -25.48 -3.52 5.86
N ALA A 37 -26.69 -3.97 6.24
CA ALA A 37 -27.84 -3.10 6.47
C ALA A 37 -27.66 -2.12 7.66
N ASN A 38 -26.75 -2.42 8.58
CA ASN A 38 -26.41 -1.56 9.72
C ASN A 38 -25.20 -0.66 9.41
N HIS A 39 -24.74 -0.64 8.15
CA HIS A 39 -23.57 0.10 7.72
C HIS A 39 -22.26 -0.37 8.40
N ASN A 40 -22.13 -1.66 8.70
CA ASN A 40 -20.86 -2.26 9.11
C ASN A 40 -20.10 -2.81 7.89
N VAL A 41 -18.77 -2.71 7.90
CA VAL A 41 -17.92 -3.32 6.87
C VAL A 41 -17.99 -4.85 6.96
N ILE A 42 -18.36 -5.49 5.86
CA ILE A 42 -18.46 -6.96 5.76
C ILE A 42 -17.49 -7.56 4.73
N GLY A 43 -16.65 -6.75 4.09
CA GLY A 43 -15.65 -7.22 3.14
C GLY A 43 -15.27 -6.19 2.09
N ILE A 44 -14.65 -6.68 1.01
CA ILE A 44 -14.27 -5.88 -0.17
C ILE A 44 -14.77 -6.54 -1.46
N GLY A 45 -14.98 -5.73 -2.50
CA GLY A 45 -15.19 -6.20 -3.87
C GLY A 45 -13.97 -5.88 -4.74
N THR A 46 -13.51 -6.83 -5.55
CA THR A 46 -12.42 -6.59 -6.52
C THR A 46 -12.95 -5.96 -7.81
N ASN A 47 -12.06 -5.37 -8.62
CA ASN A 47 -12.46 -4.76 -9.90
C ASN A 47 -12.99 -5.78 -10.92
N ASP A 48 -13.93 -5.33 -11.73
CA ASP A 48 -14.32 -6.00 -12.97
C ASP A 48 -13.15 -5.99 -13.98
N MET A 49 -12.96 -7.11 -14.67
CA MET A 49 -11.96 -7.28 -15.73
C MET A 49 -12.64 -7.27 -17.09
N GLY A 50 -11.93 -6.86 -18.13
CA GLY A 50 -12.47 -6.83 -19.50
C GLY A 50 -13.41 -5.66 -19.77
N ILE A 51 -13.22 -4.52 -19.10
CA ILE A 51 -13.91 -3.25 -19.42
C ILE A 51 -13.05 -2.43 -20.41
N ALA A 52 -13.66 -1.89 -21.45
CA ALA A 52 -13.02 -1.01 -22.42
C ALA A 52 -12.90 0.43 -21.89
N LYS A 53 -12.07 1.25 -22.57
CA LYS A 53 -11.81 2.64 -22.16
C LYS A 53 -13.09 3.50 -22.15
N ASP A 54 -14.07 3.14 -22.97
CA ASP A 54 -15.39 3.77 -23.05
C ASP A 54 -16.41 3.24 -22.02
N GLY A 55 -16.01 2.27 -21.18
CA GLY A 55 -16.86 1.63 -20.18
C GLY A 55 -17.67 0.42 -20.69
N SER A 56 -17.60 0.10 -21.98
CA SER A 56 -18.27 -1.09 -22.53
C SER A 56 -17.62 -2.40 -22.06
N LYS A 57 -18.42 -3.47 -21.95
CA LYS A 57 -17.94 -4.81 -21.62
C LYS A 57 -17.36 -5.48 -22.87
N LYS A 58 -16.13 -5.97 -22.79
CA LYS A 58 -15.49 -6.77 -23.84
C LYS A 58 -15.94 -8.23 -23.76
N ASP A 59 -15.61 -9.01 -24.79
CA ASP A 59 -15.91 -10.45 -24.86
C ASP A 59 -15.28 -11.27 -23.72
N ASN A 60 -14.20 -10.76 -23.13
CA ASN A 60 -13.52 -11.36 -21.98
C ASN A 60 -13.94 -10.72 -20.64
N PHE A 61 -15.12 -10.10 -20.55
CA PHE A 61 -15.62 -9.50 -19.33
C PHE A 61 -15.74 -10.54 -18.21
N GLN A 62 -15.21 -10.20 -17.04
CA GLN A 62 -15.36 -10.98 -15.82
C GLN A 62 -15.72 -10.05 -14.68
N ARG A 63 -16.79 -10.40 -13.96
CA ARG A 63 -17.21 -9.64 -12.80
C ARG A 63 -16.20 -9.82 -11.67
N GLY A 64 -15.96 -8.76 -10.91
CA GLY A 64 -15.18 -8.77 -9.69
C GLY A 64 -15.71 -9.77 -8.66
N VAL A 65 -14.81 -10.18 -7.78
CA VAL A 65 -15.08 -11.15 -6.71
C VAL A 65 -15.35 -10.39 -5.42
N GLU A 66 -16.40 -10.77 -4.71
CA GLU A 66 -16.69 -10.28 -3.37
C GLU A 66 -16.00 -11.16 -2.33
N LEU A 67 -15.04 -10.58 -1.60
CA LEU A 67 -14.39 -11.21 -0.46
C LEU A 67 -15.08 -10.73 0.82
N ARG A 68 -16.06 -11.52 1.27
CA ARG A 68 -16.83 -11.25 2.48
C ARG A 68 -16.16 -11.91 3.68
N VAL A 69 -15.88 -11.12 4.71
CA VAL A 69 -15.43 -11.67 6.01
C VAL A 69 -16.59 -12.37 6.74
N PHE A 70 -17.84 -12.16 6.32
CA PHE A 70 -19.05 -12.77 6.88
C PHE A 70 -19.66 -13.84 5.94
N MET A 71 -19.12 -15.06 5.92
CA MET A 71 -19.84 -16.23 5.40
C MET A 71 -20.64 -16.90 6.52
N SER A 72 -21.96 -16.96 6.35
CA SER A 72 -22.87 -17.80 7.13
C SER A 72 -23.41 -18.90 6.23
N ILE A 73 -22.76 -20.06 6.26
CA ILE A 73 -23.35 -21.32 5.83
C ILE A 73 -23.00 -22.33 6.93
N TYR A 74 -24.02 -22.67 7.72
CA TYR A 74 -24.17 -23.80 8.65
C TYR A 74 -22.90 -24.41 9.33
N HIS A 75 -22.97 -24.49 10.68
CA HIS A 75 -22.30 -25.48 11.56
C HIS A 75 -20.87 -25.28 12.11
N ILE A 76 -20.18 -24.15 11.96
CA ILE A 76 -18.97 -23.83 12.78
C ILE A 76 -19.12 -22.44 13.43
N TRP A 77 -20.29 -22.16 13.99
CA TRP A 77 -20.58 -20.84 14.57
C TRP A 77 -19.76 -20.56 15.83
N PHE A 78 -19.53 -21.55 16.69
CA PHE A 78 -18.94 -21.29 18.02
C PHE A 78 -17.42 -21.04 17.99
N LEU A 79 -16.66 -21.77 17.17
CA LEU A 79 -15.21 -21.58 17.05
C LEU A 79 -14.87 -20.34 16.21
N MET A 80 -15.68 -20.02 15.20
CA MET A 80 -15.48 -18.87 14.32
C MET A 80 -16.00 -17.55 14.92
N LEU A 81 -16.78 -17.58 16.00
CA LEU A 81 -17.16 -16.39 16.78
C LEU A 81 -16.03 -15.89 17.69
N LEU A 82 -15.08 -16.77 18.05
CA LEU A 82 -13.94 -16.44 18.93
C LEU A 82 -12.81 -15.72 18.18
N LEU A 83 -12.76 -15.85 16.85
CA LEU A 83 -11.82 -15.15 15.98
C LEU A 83 -12.53 -13.94 15.37
N GLY A 84 -12.21 -12.74 15.83
CA GLY A 84 -12.79 -11.50 15.29
C GLY A 84 -12.60 -11.41 13.77
N ARG A 85 -13.69 -11.19 13.03
CA ARG A 85 -13.68 -11.00 11.57
C ARG A 85 -13.40 -9.54 11.27
N VAL A 86 -12.25 -9.24 10.66
CA VAL A 86 -11.78 -7.87 10.41
C VAL A 86 -11.30 -7.75 8.97
N THR A 87 -11.71 -6.66 8.31
CA THR A 87 -11.07 -6.18 7.10
C THR A 87 -10.03 -5.13 7.48
N LEU A 88 -8.75 -5.48 7.32
CA LEU A 88 -7.64 -4.54 7.56
C LEU A 88 -7.31 -3.79 6.27
N LEU A 89 -7.46 -2.47 6.28
CA LEU A 89 -7.06 -1.61 5.16
C LEU A 89 -5.59 -1.19 5.31
N ALA A 90 -4.72 -1.75 4.48
CA ALA A 90 -3.28 -1.51 4.49
C ALA A 90 -2.77 -0.97 3.13
N GLU A 91 -3.53 -0.07 2.51
CA GLU A 91 -3.26 0.48 1.16
C GLU A 91 -2.04 1.43 1.11
N GLY A 92 -1.56 1.89 2.27
CA GLY A 92 -0.44 2.81 2.36
C GLY A 92 -0.85 4.28 2.25
N CYS A 93 0.02 5.11 1.68
CA CYS A 93 -0.15 6.56 1.63
C CYS A 93 -1.35 6.95 0.75
N ARG A 94 -2.38 7.56 1.37
CA ARG A 94 -3.59 8.05 0.69
C ARG A 94 -4.37 6.93 -0.03
N GLY A 95 -4.59 5.81 0.67
CA GLY A 95 -5.38 4.67 0.19
C GLY A 95 -6.78 5.07 -0.28
N SER A 96 -7.22 4.55 -1.44
CA SER A 96 -8.47 4.97 -2.08
C SER A 96 -9.69 4.52 -1.28
N LEU A 97 -9.70 3.28 -0.80
CA LEU A 97 -10.77 2.75 0.04
C LEU A 97 -10.69 3.30 1.46
N SER A 98 -9.48 3.47 1.98
CA SER A 98 -9.22 4.06 3.30
C SER A 98 -9.80 5.47 3.40
N GLU A 99 -9.58 6.32 2.39
CA GLU A 99 -10.17 7.67 2.34
C GLU A 99 -11.70 7.65 2.19
N LYS A 100 -12.27 6.61 1.56
CA LYS A 100 -13.73 6.42 1.54
C LYS A 100 -14.25 6.09 2.94
N VAL A 101 -13.69 5.08 3.60
CA VAL A 101 -14.09 4.67 4.96
C VAL A 101 -13.89 5.80 5.99
N LEU A 102 -12.79 6.54 5.90
CA LEU A 102 -12.53 7.71 6.76
C LEU A 102 -13.65 8.76 6.66
N ARG A 103 -14.21 8.96 5.45
CA ARG A 103 -15.33 9.88 5.21
C ARG A 103 -16.66 9.28 5.64
N ASP A 104 -16.97 8.05 5.23
CA ASP A 104 -18.24 7.37 5.50
C ASP A 104 -18.52 7.30 7.02
N TYR A 105 -17.51 7.01 7.83
CA TYR A 105 -17.64 6.95 9.29
C TYR A 105 -17.25 8.24 10.03
N ASN A 106 -16.88 9.28 9.29
CA ASN A 106 -16.42 10.56 9.82
C ASN A 106 -15.29 10.44 10.87
N LEU A 107 -14.30 9.59 10.57
CA LEU A 107 -13.27 9.17 11.54
C LEU A 107 -12.31 10.31 11.90
N ARG A 108 -11.99 11.19 10.94
CA ARG A 108 -11.08 12.32 11.19
C ARG A 108 -11.67 13.32 12.19
N GLU A 109 -12.95 13.67 12.03
CA GLU A 109 -13.62 14.60 12.95
C GLU A 109 -13.80 13.99 14.34
N LYS A 110 -14.23 12.72 14.41
CA LYS A 110 -14.37 11.99 15.69
C LYS A 110 -13.06 11.91 16.47
N ALA A 111 -11.94 11.78 15.77
CA ALA A 111 -10.61 11.75 16.37
C ALA A 111 -10.02 13.16 16.60
N GLN A 112 -10.72 14.24 16.22
CA GLN A 112 -10.18 15.60 16.16
C GLN A 112 -8.83 15.67 15.42
N ALA A 113 -8.67 14.84 14.40
CA ALA A 113 -7.43 14.69 13.67
C ALA A 113 -7.17 15.92 12.78
N GLN A 114 -5.93 16.39 12.78
CA GLN A 114 -5.49 17.40 11.82
C GLN A 114 -5.47 16.82 10.40
N HIS A 115 -5.47 17.71 9.40
CA HIS A 115 -5.33 17.29 8.02
C HIS A 115 -3.97 16.61 7.82
N GLN A 116 -3.98 15.44 7.17
CA GLN A 116 -2.75 14.72 6.85
C GLN A 116 -1.91 15.52 5.86
N THR A 117 -0.65 15.75 6.19
CA THR A 117 0.32 16.41 5.30
C THR A 117 1.13 15.37 4.51
N TYR A 118 1.36 15.61 3.22
CA TYR A 118 2.00 14.66 2.33
C TYR A 118 3.19 15.27 1.60
N ALA A 119 4.19 14.44 1.29
CA ALA A 119 5.30 14.81 0.42
C ALA A 119 5.31 13.96 -0.83
N LEU A 120 5.75 14.57 -1.94
CA LEU A 120 6.12 13.79 -3.11
C LEU A 120 7.55 13.29 -2.95
N GLY A 121 7.72 12.01 -3.25
CA GLY A 121 9.00 11.32 -3.25
C GLY A 121 9.31 10.77 -4.63
N ILE A 122 10.47 11.12 -5.19
CA ILE A 122 10.93 10.62 -6.49
C ILE A 122 12.19 9.81 -6.25
N LYS A 123 12.24 8.59 -6.80
CA LYS A 123 13.30 7.59 -6.62
C LYS A 123 13.89 7.20 -7.97
N GLU A 124 15.22 7.10 -8.03
CA GLU A 124 15.93 6.43 -9.10
C GLU A 124 17.01 5.49 -8.54
N VAL A 125 17.33 4.43 -9.29
CA VAL A 125 18.40 3.48 -8.95
C VAL A 125 19.44 3.53 -10.06
N TRP A 126 20.69 3.74 -9.68
CA TRP A 126 21.82 3.89 -10.58
C TRP A 126 22.87 2.83 -10.28
N GLU A 127 23.47 2.23 -11.30
CA GLU A 127 24.74 1.50 -11.15
C GLU A 127 25.90 2.48 -11.36
N ILE A 128 26.87 2.47 -10.46
CA ILE A 128 28.02 3.39 -10.51
C ILE A 128 29.35 2.63 -10.59
N ASP A 129 30.40 3.37 -10.96
CA ASP A 129 31.77 2.87 -10.93
C ASP A 129 32.14 2.37 -9.54
N GLU A 130 32.78 1.20 -9.49
CA GLU A 130 33.18 0.52 -8.25
C GLU A 130 34.11 1.38 -7.39
N ALA A 131 35.02 2.16 -8.00
CA ALA A 131 35.93 3.03 -7.28
C ALA A 131 35.21 4.18 -6.54
N LYS A 132 33.98 4.51 -6.96
CA LYS A 132 33.13 5.54 -6.33
C LYS A 132 32.11 4.94 -5.37
N HIS A 133 31.97 3.62 -5.34
CA HIS A 133 30.96 2.93 -4.55
C HIS A 133 31.48 2.60 -3.16
N LYS A 134 30.71 2.97 -2.13
CA LYS A 134 31.04 2.72 -0.72
C LYS A 134 29.85 2.05 -0.03
N THR A 135 29.73 0.73 -0.19
CA THR A 135 28.62 -0.08 0.36
C THR A 135 28.27 0.28 1.80
N GLY A 136 26.98 0.46 2.07
CA GLY A 136 26.46 0.81 3.40
C GLY A 136 26.54 2.29 3.75
N THR A 137 27.10 3.13 2.87
CA THR A 137 27.06 4.59 3.05
C THR A 137 25.65 5.12 2.89
N VAL A 138 25.24 5.95 3.84
CA VAL A 138 23.94 6.63 3.89
C VAL A 138 24.19 8.13 3.96
N LEU A 139 23.74 8.86 2.95
CA LEU A 139 23.85 10.31 2.86
C LEU A 139 22.46 10.94 2.85
N HIS A 140 22.30 12.02 3.61
CA HIS A 140 21.12 12.89 3.57
C HIS A 140 21.58 14.31 3.32
N THR A 141 20.88 15.04 2.46
CA THR A 141 21.15 16.46 2.20
C THR A 141 19.89 17.30 2.29
N LEU A 142 20.09 18.56 2.68
CA LEU A 142 19.06 19.58 2.80
C LEU A 142 19.58 20.87 2.15
N GLY A 143 18.67 21.76 1.74
CA GLY A 143 19.01 23.01 1.08
C GLY A 143 18.90 22.91 -0.44
N TRP A 144 19.87 23.49 -1.17
CA TRP A 144 19.81 23.65 -2.62
C TRP A 144 19.42 22.33 -3.33
N PRO A 145 18.48 22.35 -4.30
CA PRO A 145 17.88 23.52 -4.96
C PRO A 145 16.67 24.12 -4.23
N LEU A 146 16.32 23.65 -3.03
CA LEU A 146 15.19 24.18 -2.26
C LEU A 146 15.55 25.48 -1.53
N ASP A 147 14.55 26.35 -1.36
CA ASP A 147 14.66 27.54 -0.52
C ASP A 147 14.46 27.20 0.98
N HIS A 148 14.59 28.18 1.87
CA HIS A 148 14.43 27.98 3.31
C HIS A 148 12.98 27.84 3.78
N ARG A 149 12.00 27.98 2.88
CA ARG A 149 10.56 27.89 3.20
C ARG A 149 9.96 26.57 2.74
N THR A 150 10.64 25.86 1.86
CA THR A 150 10.21 24.58 1.29
C THR A 150 10.82 23.43 2.06
N TYR A 151 9.98 22.58 2.65
CA TYR A 151 10.48 21.41 3.36
C TYR A 151 10.74 20.28 2.38
N GLY A 152 11.99 19.83 2.32
CA GLY A 152 12.39 18.73 1.46
C GLY A 152 13.87 18.43 1.62
N GLY A 153 14.37 17.57 0.74
CA GLY A 153 15.76 17.15 0.77
C GLY A 153 16.01 15.96 -0.11
N SER A 154 17.24 15.46 -0.07
CA SER A 154 17.62 14.26 -0.79
C SER A 154 18.21 13.22 0.15
N PHE A 155 18.15 11.96 -0.27
CA PHE A 155 18.93 10.92 0.35
C PHE A 155 19.57 10.05 -0.73
N LEU A 156 20.75 9.53 -0.41
CA LEU A 156 21.54 8.69 -1.30
C LEU A 156 22.13 7.52 -0.51
N TYR A 157 21.76 6.30 -0.90
CA TYR A 157 22.17 5.07 -0.21
C TYR A 157 22.99 4.18 -1.14
N HIS A 158 24.15 3.73 -0.70
CA HIS A 158 24.98 2.75 -1.40
C HIS A 158 24.56 1.33 -1.02
N MET A 159 23.90 0.65 -1.94
CA MET A 159 23.40 -0.72 -1.80
C MET A 159 24.44 -1.73 -2.28
N ASN A 160 24.14 -3.03 -2.23
CA ASN A 160 24.98 -4.04 -2.88
C ASN A 160 25.04 -3.85 -4.41
N ASP A 161 25.94 -4.60 -5.07
CA ASP A 161 26.07 -4.67 -6.53
C ASP A 161 26.37 -3.34 -7.21
N ARG A 162 27.15 -2.48 -6.53
CA ARG A 162 27.53 -1.14 -7.01
C ARG A 162 26.35 -0.22 -7.30
N GLN A 163 25.19 -0.52 -6.71
CA GLN A 163 23.98 0.29 -6.88
C GLN A 163 23.92 1.44 -5.88
N VAL A 164 23.39 2.55 -6.34
CA VAL A 164 23.05 3.72 -5.53
C VAL A 164 21.58 4.04 -5.71
N PHE A 165 20.89 4.18 -4.59
CA PHE A 165 19.51 4.68 -4.55
C PHE A 165 19.56 6.18 -4.27
N GLN A 166 19.09 7.00 -5.21
CA GLN A 166 18.92 8.43 -5.02
C GLN A 166 17.44 8.78 -4.92
N PHE A 167 17.11 9.68 -4.00
CA PHE A 167 15.76 10.17 -3.81
C PHE A 167 15.73 11.65 -3.58
N PHE A 168 14.71 12.30 -4.11
CA PHE A 168 14.38 13.69 -3.82
C PHE A 168 12.96 13.78 -3.25
N ARG A 169 12.81 14.58 -2.20
CA ARG A 169 11.56 14.87 -1.52
C ARG A 169 11.22 16.35 -1.62
N ASN A 170 9.97 16.67 -1.93
CA ASN A 170 9.40 17.99 -1.69
C ASN A 170 8.02 17.88 -1.01
N LEU A 171 7.79 18.64 0.07
CA LEU A 171 6.45 18.91 0.61
C LEU A 171 5.88 20.10 -0.17
N ASN A 172 4.75 19.88 -0.86
CA ASN A 172 3.93 20.96 -1.41
C ASN A 172 3.03 21.56 -0.33
#